data_AF-A0A7W4FZP6-F1
#
_entry.id   AF-A0A7W4FZP6-F1
#
_cell.length_a   1.000
_cell.length_b   1.000
_cell.length_c   1.000
_cell.angle_alpha   90.00
_cell.angle_beta   90.00
_cell.angle_gamma   90.00
#
_symmetry.space_group_name_H-M   'P 1'
#
loop_
_entity.id
_entity.type
_entity.pdbx_description
1 polymer ?
#
loop_
_entity_poly.entity_id
_entity_poly.type
_entity_poly.pdbx_seq_one_letter_code
_entity_poly.pdbx_strand_id
1 'polypeptide(L)'
;MNWLLLKKISSFLLAALLLALVADVSVFSFVEYGSKGTSYIGCYAYDAMLIGFECKGFFGSKAVSMWLNWPLWLIYSPVFAVFSIRAFLVAILVWSPIVAYGLSVLKLRKIENA
;
A
#
# COMPACT_ATOMS: atom_id res chain seq x y z
N MET A 1 14.81 22.63 1.52
CA MET A 1 13.83 21.54 1.33
C MET A 1 12.43 22.13 1.32
N ASN A 2 11.63 21.87 0.28
CA ASN A 2 10.28 22.43 0.17
C ASN A 2 9.28 21.52 0.92
N TRP A 3 9.04 21.82 2.20
CA TRP A 3 8.18 21.02 3.08
C TRP A 3 6.71 21.01 2.65
N LEU A 4 6.24 22.06 1.97
CA LEU A 4 4.88 22.12 1.39
C LEU A 4 4.73 21.13 0.23
N LEU A 5 5.74 21.04 -0.63
CA LEU A 5 5.74 20.08 -1.74
C LEU A 5 5.80 18.64 -1.23
N LEU A 6 6.63 18.37 -0.20
CA LEU A 6 6.68 17.05 0.45
C LEU A 6 5.32 16.68 1.05
N LYS A 7 4.69 17.59 1.80
CA LYS A 7 3.34 17.39 2.36
C LYS A 7 2.32 17.07 1.27
N LYS A 8 2.34 17.81 0.15
CA LYS A 8 1.39 17.64 -0.95
C LYS A 8 1.54 16.27 -1.63
N ILE A 9 2.77 15.86 -1.94
CA ILE A 9 3.05 14.54 -2.56
C ILE A 9 2.67 13.41 -1.60
N SER A 10 3.12 13.49 -0.35
CA SER A 10 2.79 12.47 0.65
C SER A 10 1.28 12.39 0.91
N SER A 11 0.56 13.52 0.88
CA SER A 11 -0.90 13.53 1.00
C SER A 11 -1.59 12.78 -0.14
N PHE A 12 -1.09 12.91 -1.37
CA PHE A 12 -1.64 12.19 -2.51
C PHE A 12 -1.40 10.67 -2.39
N LEU A 13 -0.21 10.27 -1.94
CA LEU A 13 0.11 8.87 -1.69
C LEU A 13 -0.72 8.28 -0.55
N LEU A 14 -0.97 9.04 0.51
CA LEU A 14 -1.88 8.62 1.59
C LEU A 14 -3.33 8.50 1.12
N ALA A 15 -3.79 9.38 0.23
CA ALA A 15 -5.12 9.24 -0.38
C ALA A 15 -5.21 7.98 -1.25
N ALA A 16 -4.17 7.66 -2.02
CA ALA A 16 -4.10 6.43 -2.81
C ALA A 16 -4.08 5.16 -1.92
N LEU A 17 -3.44 5.24 -0.75
CA LEU A 17 -3.44 4.17 0.25
C LEU A 17 -4.83 3.99 0.89
N LEU A 18 -5.51 5.08 1.25
CA LEU A 18 -6.89 5.02 1.75
C LEU A 18 -7.83 4.44 0.69
N LEU A 19 -7.64 4.80 -0.57
CA LEU A 19 -8.40 4.24 -1.68
C LEU A 19 -8.13 2.72 -1.82
N ALA A 20 -6.89 2.27 -1.61
CA ALA A 20 -6.56 0.84 -1.61
C ALA A 20 -7.29 0.10 -0.49
N LEU A 21 -7.33 0.65 0.73
CA LEU A 21 -8.09 0.06 1.84
C LEU A 21 -9.58 -0.09 1.53
N VAL A 22 -10.20 0.92 0.92
CA VAL A 22 -11.61 0.85 0.51
C VAL A 22 -11.81 -0.19 -0.59
N ALA A 23 -10.88 -0.26 -1.55
CA ALA A 23 -10.91 -1.26 -2.60
C ALA A 23 -10.75 -2.68 -2.03
N ASP A 24 -9.84 -2.90 -1.08
CA ASP A 24 -9.63 -4.18 -0.42
C ASP A 24 -10.92 -4.67 0.26
N VAL A 25 -11.55 -3.81 1.07
CA VAL A 25 -12.83 -4.11 1.73
C VAL A 25 -13.92 -4.45 0.71
N SER A 26 -13.96 -3.72 -0.41
CA SER A 26 -14.89 -4.00 -1.50
C SER A 26 -14.62 -5.36 -2.14
N VAL A 27 -13.37 -5.65 -2.50
CA VAL A 27 -12.98 -6.93 -3.11
C VAL A 27 -13.29 -8.09 -2.16
N PHE A 28 -13.00 -7.95 -0.86
CA PHE A 28 -13.39 -8.95 0.14
C PHE A 28 -14.89 -9.17 0.26
N SER A 29 -15.70 -8.13 0.04
CA SER A 29 -17.15 -8.22 0.14
C SER A 29 -17.80 -8.86 -1.09
N PHE A 30 -17.14 -8.79 -2.26
CA PHE A 30 -17.73 -9.20 -3.54
C PHE A 30 -17.07 -10.42 -4.20
N VAL A 31 -15.88 -10.85 -3.76
CA VAL A 31 -15.13 -11.90 -4.47
C VAL A 31 -15.04 -13.19 -3.66
N GLU A 32 -15.29 -14.31 -4.36
CA GLU A 32 -15.10 -15.65 -3.83
C GLU A 32 -13.61 -15.94 -3.54
N TYR A 33 -13.34 -16.45 -2.34
CA TYR A 33 -12.04 -16.92 -1.91
C TYR A 33 -11.59 -18.16 -2.71
N GLY A 34 -10.32 -18.20 -3.12
CA GLY A 34 -9.68 -19.40 -3.70
C GLY A 34 -8.89 -19.14 -4.98
N SER A 35 -8.09 -20.13 -5.41
CA SER A 35 -7.30 -19.99 -6.64
C SER A 35 -8.20 -20.00 -7.87
N LYS A 36 -8.14 -18.94 -8.68
CA LYS A 36 -8.83 -18.90 -9.96
C LYS A 36 -7.93 -19.43 -11.09
N GLY A 37 -8.54 -20.12 -12.06
CA GLY A 37 -7.83 -20.71 -13.21
C GLY A 37 -7.20 -19.65 -14.12
N THR A 38 -6.37 -20.10 -15.07
CA THR A 38 -5.61 -19.22 -15.97
C THR A 38 -6.46 -18.36 -16.91
N SER A 39 -7.73 -18.73 -17.11
CA SER A 39 -8.72 -17.99 -17.90
C SER A 39 -9.45 -16.89 -17.13
N TYR A 40 -9.22 -16.75 -15.82
CA TYR A 40 -9.91 -15.75 -15.00
C TYR A 40 -9.41 -14.33 -15.28
N ILE A 41 -10.37 -13.42 -15.46
CA ILE A 41 -10.13 -11.98 -15.66
C ILE A 41 -10.77 -11.24 -14.49
N GLY A 42 -9.96 -10.55 -13.68
CA GLY A 42 -10.42 -9.85 -12.49
C GLY A 42 -9.40 -9.90 -11.36
N CYS A 43 -9.79 -9.40 -10.19
CA CYS A 43 -9.02 -9.46 -8.95
C CYS A 43 -9.69 -10.41 -7.96
N TYR A 44 -8.92 -11.26 -7.30
CA TYR A 44 -9.42 -12.19 -6.28
C TYR A 44 -8.52 -12.22 -5.06
N ALA A 45 -9.12 -12.56 -3.91
CA ALA A 45 -8.38 -12.84 -2.70
C ALA A 45 -7.85 -14.29 -2.75
N TYR A 46 -6.54 -14.45 -2.55
CA TYR A 46 -5.91 -15.74 -2.37
C TYR A 46 -5.40 -15.88 -0.94
N ASP A 47 -5.41 -17.11 -0.44
CA ASP A 47 -4.85 -17.45 0.86
C ASP A 47 -3.69 -18.43 0.64
N ALA A 48 -2.47 -17.89 0.68
CA ALA A 48 -1.24 -18.68 0.52
C ALA A 48 -0.26 -18.42 1.69
N MET A 49 -0.73 -18.65 2.91
CA MET A 49 -0.10 -18.36 4.23
C MET A 49 -0.35 -16.94 4.75
N LEU A 50 -0.65 -15.97 3.88
CA LEU A 50 -1.14 -14.64 4.24
C LEU A 50 -2.22 -14.25 3.22
N ILE A 51 -3.25 -13.55 3.68
CA ILE A 51 -4.29 -13.07 2.78
C ILE A 51 -3.68 -12.02 1.84
N GLY A 52 -3.85 -12.19 0.53
CA GLY A 52 -3.37 -11.27 -0.48
C GLY A 52 -4.32 -11.17 -1.67
N PHE A 53 -4.13 -10.15 -2.48
CA PHE A 53 -4.92 -9.94 -3.70
C PHE A 53 -4.10 -10.23 -4.94
N GLU A 54 -4.69 -10.94 -5.90
CA GLU A 54 -4.08 -11.20 -7.20
C GLU A 54 -5.06 -10.80 -8.30
N CYS A 55 -4.59 -10.00 -9.24
CA CYS A 55 -5.36 -9.61 -10.42
C CYS A 55 -4.76 -10.24 -11.68
N LYS A 56 -5.61 -10.75 -12.56
CA LYS A 56 -5.24 -11.42 -13.82
C LYS A 56 -6.11 -10.96 -14.98
N GLY A 57 -5.59 -11.14 -16.20
CA GLY A 57 -6.39 -11.03 -17.43
C GLY A 57 -6.60 -9.62 -17.99
N PHE A 58 -6.00 -8.58 -17.41
CA PHE A 58 -6.08 -7.21 -17.95
C PHE A 58 -4.74 -6.44 -17.87
N PHE A 59 -4.61 -5.40 -18.69
CA PHE A 59 -3.41 -4.56 -18.75
C PHE A 59 -3.23 -3.78 -17.44
N GLY A 60 -2.05 -3.86 -16.84
CA GLY A 60 -1.79 -3.24 -15.53
C GLY A 60 -2.26 -4.05 -14.32
N SER A 61 -2.77 -5.27 -14.51
CA SER A 61 -3.17 -6.18 -13.43
C SER A 61 -2.11 -6.37 -12.34
N LYS A 62 -0.83 -6.42 -12.70
CA LYS A 62 0.28 -6.46 -11.73
C LYS A 62 0.37 -5.19 -10.88
N ALA A 63 0.19 -4.02 -11.48
CA ALA A 63 0.21 -2.75 -10.75
C ALA A 63 -1.00 -2.63 -9.81
N VAL A 64 -2.19 -3.02 -10.28
CA VAL A 64 -3.40 -3.05 -9.44
C VAL A 64 -3.25 -4.04 -8.30
N SER A 65 -2.68 -5.23 -8.56
CA SER A 65 -2.38 -6.20 -7.50
C SER A 65 -1.43 -5.61 -6.46
N MET A 66 -0.33 -4.98 -6.88
CA MET A 66 0.61 -4.34 -5.96
C MET A 66 -0.05 -3.23 -5.14
N TRP A 67 -0.90 -2.42 -5.77
CA TRP A 67 -1.63 -1.35 -5.10
C TRP A 67 -2.64 -1.87 -4.07
N LEU A 68 -3.42 -2.92 -4.40
CA LEU A 68 -4.32 -3.60 -3.45
C LEU A 68 -3.55 -4.27 -2.30
N ASN A 69 -2.35 -4.80 -2.53
CA ASN A 69 -1.56 -5.39 -1.43
C ASN A 69 -0.79 -4.35 -0.61
N TRP A 70 -0.80 -3.07 -0.99
CA TRP A 70 -0.03 -2.05 -0.30
C TRP A 70 -0.43 -1.91 1.19
N PRO A 71 -1.73 -1.88 1.57
CA PRO A 71 -2.11 -1.86 2.98
C PRO A 71 -1.58 -3.07 3.78
N LEU A 72 -1.60 -4.26 3.19
CA LEU A 72 -1.04 -5.46 3.82
C LEU A 72 0.47 -5.34 4.01
N TRP A 73 1.18 -4.75 3.04
CA TRP A 73 2.62 -4.52 3.18
C TRP A 73 2.97 -3.55 4.30
N LEU A 74 2.11 -2.58 4.64
CA LEU A 74 2.36 -1.70 5.80
C LEU A 74 2.43 -2.50 7.11
N ILE A 75 1.64 -3.56 7.22
CA ILE A 75 1.55 -4.40 8.41
C ILE A 75 2.65 -5.46 8.40
N TYR A 76 2.83 -6.17 7.29
CA TYR A 76 3.74 -7.31 7.23
C TYR A 76 5.21 -6.92 7.02
N SER A 77 5.50 -5.87 6.25
CA SER A 77 6.89 -5.53 5.95
C SER A 77 7.74 -5.19 7.18
N PRO A 78 7.25 -4.48 8.23
CA PRO A 78 8.03 -4.26 9.45
C PRO A 78 8.27 -5.56 10.24
N VAL A 79 7.28 -6.45 10.27
CA VAL A 79 7.39 -7.76 10.93
C VAL A 79 8.48 -8.60 10.28
N PHE A 80 8.54 -8.59 8.94
CA PHE A 80 9.54 -9.35 8.18
C PHE A 80 10.87 -8.62 7.98
N ALA A 81 10.96 -7.32 8.30
CA ALA A 81 12.15 -6.50 8.07
C ALA A 81 13.40 -7.03 8.81
N VAL A 82 13.22 -7.65 9.97
CA VAL A 82 14.33 -8.23 10.76
C VAL A 82 14.88 -9.52 10.16
N PHE A 83 14.10 -10.19 9.30
CA PHE A 83 14.46 -11.50 8.73
C PHE A 83 15.01 -11.40 7.30
N SER A 84 14.87 -10.26 6.62
CA SER A 84 15.31 -10.11 5.23
C SER A 84 15.58 -8.66 4.86
N ILE A 85 16.75 -8.42 4.24
CA ILE A 85 17.11 -7.10 3.70
C ILE A 85 16.10 -6.61 2.66
N ARG A 86 15.50 -7.53 1.89
CA ARG A 86 14.47 -7.19 0.91
C ARG A 86 13.21 -6.67 1.61
N ALA A 87 12.78 -7.35 2.67
CA ALA A 87 11.64 -6.92 3.47
C ALA A 87 11.91 -5.57 4.17
N PHE A 88 13.14 -5.35 4.64
CA PHE A 88 13.57 -4.07 5.21
C PHE A 88 13.48 -2.92 4.20
N LEU A 89 13.96 -3.12 2.96
CA LEU A 89 13.85 -2.10 1.90
C LEU A 89 12.40 -1.82 1.53
N VAL A 90 11.57 -2.87 1.45
CA VAL A 90 10.12 -2.72 1.21
C VAL A 90 9.48 -1.95 2.37
N ALA A 91 9.84 -2.24 3.62
CA ALA A 91 9.31 -1.54 4.78
C ALA A 91 9.61 -0.04 4.73
N ILE A 92 10.86 0.35 4.42
CA ILE A 92 11.22 1.75 4.23
C ILE A 92 10.37 2.39 3.13
N LEU A 93 10.24 1.74 1.98
CA LEU A 93 9.55 2.29 0.82
C LEU A 93 8.06 2.48 1.10
N VAL A 94 7.42 1.46 1.68
CA VAL A 94 6.00 1.41 1.98
C VAL A 94 5.62 2.38 3.09
N TRP A 95 6.47 2.57 4.10
CA TRP A 95 6.26 3.54 5.19
C TRP A 95 6.67 4.97 4.85
N SER A 96 7.49 5.17 3.81
CA SER A 96 8.02 6.48 3.45
C SER A 96 6.96 7.59 3.32
N PRO A 97 5.75 7.36 2.75
CA PRO A 97 4.77 8.43 2.59
C PRO A 97 4.16 8.85 3.92
N ILE A 98 3.94 7.90 4.84
CA ILE A 98 3.39 8.16 6.18
C ILE A 98 4.39 8.98 6.99
N VAL A 99 5.65 8.54 7.01
CA VAL A 99 6.73 9.22 7.75
C VAL A 99 6.99 10.61 7.17
N ALA A 100 7.08 10.74 5.84
CA ALA A 100 7.29 12.02 5.18
C ALA A 100 6.14 13.01 5.43
N TYR A 101 4.89 12.54 5.42
CA TYR A 101 3.75 13.37 5.79
C TYR A 101 3.84 13.87 7.22
N GLY A 102 4.06 12.97 8.19
CA GLY A 102 4.19 13.32 9.61
C GLY A 102 5.30 14.35 9.86
N LEU A 103 6.50 14.11 9.30
CA LEU A 103 7.62 15.04 9.41
C LEU A 103 7.31 16.40 8.78
N SER A 104 6.66 16.42 7.61
CA SER A 104 6.29 17.67 6.94
C SER A 104 5.31 18.50 7.77
N VAL A 105 4.32 17.86 8.40
CA VAL A 105 3.32 18.54 9.26
C VAL A 105 3.98 19.09 10.52
N LEU A 106 4.80 18.30 11.20
CA LEU A 106 5.52 18.74 12.41
C LEU A 106 6.43 19.92 12.11
N LYS A 107 7.15 19.87 10.98
CA LYS A 107 8.09 20.94 10.60
C LYS A 107 7.38 22.22 10.20
N LEU A 108 6.28 22.14 9.45
CA LEU A 108 5.48 23.30 9.07
C LEU A 108 4.86 23.97 10.29
N ARG A 109 4.31 23.20 11.24
CA ARG A 109 3.80 23.75 12.51
C ARG A 109 4.87 24.47 13.33
N LYS A 110 6.10 23.92 13.37
CA LYS A 110 7.20 24.57 14.07
C LYS A 110 7.60 25.90 13.44
N ILE A 111 7.49 26.04 12.12
CA ILE A 111 7.79 27.29 11.41
C ILE A 111 6.69 28.32 11.63
N GLU A 112 5.42 27.90 11.68
CA GLU A 112 4.27 28.77 11.93
C GLU A 112 4.25 29.34 13.36
N ASN A 113 4.76 28.57 14.33
CA ASN A 113 4.81 28.96 15.74
C ASN A 113 6.10 29.71 16.15
N ALA A 114 7.02 29.98 15.22
CA ALA A 114 8.32 30.63 15.46
C ALA A 114 8.32 32.06 14.91
#